data_AF-K2J0W0-F1
#
_entry.id   AF-K2J0W0-F1
#
_cell.length_a   1.000
_cell.length_b   1.000
_cell.length_c   1.000
_cell.angle_alpha   90.00
_cell.angle_beta   90.00
_cell.angle_gamma   90.00
#
_symmetry.space_group_name_H-M   'P 1'
#
loop_
_entity.id
_entity.type
_entity.pdbx_description
1 polymer ?
#
loop_
_entity_poly.entity_id
_entity_poly.type
_entity_poly.pdbx_seq_one_letter_code
_entity_poly.pdbx_strand_id
1 'polypeptide(L)'
;MSIKSTSSRTSYAWQHRAELPGKEAALDQIRGSASSFEPARDPVHARALADQGKTEAARRGSHMVKSDRPYPAPRPSPSLALGADRAAFNTRWQREAEAAKQQAETPERAARREAFKAMRRHKQALARHRPISRTTDS
;
A
#
# COMPACT_ATOMS: atom_id res chain seq x y z
N MET A 1 -1.61 -3.49 -18.92
CA MET A 1 -1.58 -2.38 -19.89
C MET A 1 -0.19 -2.37 -20.53
N SER A 2 -0.09 -2.79 -21.79
CA SER A 2 1.19 -2.94 -22.50
C SER A 2 1.48 -1.66 -23.26
N ILE A 3 2.50 -0.91 -22.85
CA ILE A 3 2.93 0.31 -23.54
C ILE A 3 3.70 -0.15 -24.78
N LYS A 4 3.07 -0.07 -25.96
CA LYS A 4 3.75 -0.31 -27.23
C LYS A 4 4.79 0.79 -27.39
N SER A 5 6.07 0.43 -27.32
CA SER A 5 7.18 1.31 -27.69
C SER A 5 6.96 1.74 -29.15
N THR A 6 6.57 2.99 -29.35
CA THR A 6 6.53 3.61 -30.67
C THR A 6 7.97 3.70 -31.16
N SER A 7 8.31 2.89 -32.15
CA SER A 7 9.58 2.97 -32.89
C SER A 7 9.82 4.42 -33.25
N SER A 8 10.77 5.07 -32.57
CA SER A 8 11.23 6.40 -32.93
C SER A 8 11.64 6.37 -34.41
N ARG A 9 11.22 7.39 -35.17
CA ARG A 9 11.56 7.59 -36.59
C ARG A 9 13.07 7.63 -36.75
N THR A 10 13.70 6.47 -36.85
CA THR A 10 15.02 6.34 -37.45
C THR A 10 14.87 6.83 -38.89
N SER A 11 15.70 7.79 -39.31
CA SER A 11 15.65 8.33 -40.67
C SER A 11 15.75 7.20 -41.70
N TYR A 12 15.16 7.38 -42.88
CA TYR A 12 15.19 6.41 -43.97
C TYR A 12 16.63 5.94 -44.28
N ALA A 13 17.59 6.86 -44.25
CA ALA A 13 19.00 6.57 -44.40
C ALA A 13 19.58 5.61 -43.33
N TRP A 14 19.02 5.61 -42.11
CA TRP A 14 19.42 4.69 -41.05
C TRP A 14 18.91 3.26 -41.27
N GLN A 15 17.70 3.13 -41.81
CA GLN A 15 17.07 1.82 -42.07
C GLN A 15 17.71 1.12 -43.27
N HIS A 16 18.07 1.87 -44.31
CA HIS A 16 18.68 1.36 -45.53
C HIS A 16 20.21 1.42 -45.53
N ARG A 17 20.83 1.57 -44.36
CA ARG A 17 22.27 1.77 -44.23
C ARG A 17 23.10 0.62 -44.81
N ALA A 18 22.62 -0.61 -44.68
CA ALA A 18 23.28 -1.79 -45.23
C ALA A 18 23.30 -1.82 -46.76
N GLU A 19 22.41 -1.05 -47.41
CA GLU A 19 22.25 -0.99 -48.87
C GLU A 19 22.99 0.21 -49.47
N LEU A 20 23.52 1.12 -48.64
CA LEU A 20 24.23 2.31 -49.10
C LEU A 20 25.66 1.97 -49.53
N PRO A 21 26.10 2.38 -50.74
CA PRO A 21 27.46 2.15 -51.20
C PRO A 21 28.45 3.03 -50.44
N GLY A 22 29.39 2.40 -49.73
CA GLY A 22 30.43 3.08 -48.96
C GLY A 22 30.89 2.23 -47.78
N LYS A 23 32.11 2.48 -47.28
CA LYS A 23 32.53 1.93 -45.98
C LYS A 23 31.76 2.65 -44.88
N GLU A 24 31.35 1.94 -43.83
CA GLU A 24 30.72 2.56 -42.67
C GLU A 24 31.55 3.75 -42.20
N ALA A 25 30.89 4.87 -41.87
CA ALA A 25 31.61 6.05 -41.43
C ALA A 25 32.37 5.71 -40.14
N ALA A 26 33.62 6.16 -40.01
CA ALA A 26 34.43 5.92 -38.81
C ALA A 26 33.70 6.37 -37.52
N LEU A 27 32.81 7.36 -37.63
CA LEU A 27 31.96 7.86 -36.55
C LEU A 27 30.96 6.81 -36.01
N ASP A 28 30.58 5.83 -36.81
CA ASP A 28 29.65 4.79 -36.38
C ASP A 28 30.29 3.74 -35.49
N GLN A 29 31.60 3.52 -35.65
CA GLN A 29 32.39 2.66 -34.77
C GLN A 29 32.53 3.25 -33.35
N ILE A 30 32.26 4.55 -33.18
CA ILE A 30 32.40 5.27 -31.91
C ILE A 30 31.18 5.07 -30.99
N ARG A 31 30.05 4.52 -31.49
CA ARG A 31 28.80 4.40 -30.70
C ARG A 31 28.86 3.53 -29.43
N GLY A 32 29.98 2.85 -29.16
CA GLY A 32 30.21 2.13 -27.90
C GLY A 32 30.98 2.93 -26.82
N SER A 33 31.72 3.98 -27.19
CA SER A 33 32.65 4.67 -26.26
C SER A 33 31.93 5.56 -25.24
N ALA A 34 30.69 5.95 -25.51
CA ALA A 34 29.87 6.74 -24.59
C ALA A 34 29.57 6.00 -23.28
N SER A 35 29.53 4.66 -23.31
CA SER A 35 29.24 3.84 -22.12
C SER A 35 30.32 3.96 -21.03
N SER A 36 31.58 4.17 -21.43
CA SER A 36 32.72 4.36 -20.51
C SER A 36 33.02 5.83 -20.23
N PHE A 37 32.57 6.74 -21.10
CA PHE A 37 32.88 8.16 -21.00
C PHE A 37 32.01 8.89 -19.97
N GLU A 38 30.71 8.62 -19.94
CA GLU A 38 29.77 9.29 -19.03
C GLU A 38 30.08 9.07 -17.54
N PRO A 39 30.45 7.84 -17.08
CA PRO A 39 30.85 7.62 -15.70
C PRO A 39 32.15 8.34 -15.30
N ALA A 40 33.06 8.56 -16.25
CA ALA A 40 34.35 9.22 -16.03
C ALA A 40 34.26 10.75 -16.04
N ARG A 41 33.26 11.30 -16.75
CA ARG A 41 33.05 12.74 -16.90
C ARG A 41 32.41 13.38 -15.68
N ASP A 42 31.40 12.74 -15.09
CA ASP A 42 30.69 13.25 -13.92
C ASP A 42 30.37 12.13 -12.92
N PRO A 43 31.08 12.08 -11.77
CA PRO A 43 30.83 11.06 -10.76
C PRO A 43 29.45 11.18 -10.09
N VAL A 44 28.83 12.36 -10.09
CA VAL A 44 27.49 12.56 -9.53
C VAL A 44 26.44 11.98 -10.46
N HIS A 45 26.53 12.28 -11.75
CA HIS A 45 25.64 11.72 -12.77
C HIS A 45 25.79 10.19 -12.87
N ALA A 46 27.03 9.68 -12.77
CA ALA A 46 27.32 8.25 -12.74
C ALA A 46 26.60 7.52 -11.59
N ARG A 47 26.61 8.11 -10.39
CA ARG A 47 25.92 7.56 -9.21
C ARG A 47 24.41 7.55 -9.39
N ALA A 48 23.85 8.63 -9.93
CA ALA A 48 22.41 8.73 -10.20
C ALA A 48 21.93 7.66 -11.20
N LEU A 49 22.69 7.43 -12.27
CA LEU A 49 22.40 6.36 -13.24
C LEU A 49 22.54 4.96 -12.63
N ALA A 50 23.58 4.74 -11.82
CA ALA A 50 23.76 3.48 -11.10
C ALA A 50 22.64 3.19 -10.09
N ASP A 51 22.05 4.24 -9.50
CA ASP A 51 20.91 4.13 -8.60
C ASP A 51 19.58 3.86 -9.32
N GLN A 52 19.41 4.32 -10.57
CA GLN A 52 18.22 4.04 -11.39
C GLN A 52 18.07 2.56 -11.74
N GLY A 53 19.17 1.81 -11.83
CA GLY A 53 19.16 0.36 -12.07
C GLY A 53 18.85 -0.49 -10.83
N LYS A 54 18.79 0.11 -9.64
CA LYS A 54 18.54 -0.62 -8.39
C LYS A 54 17.03 -0.74 -8.15
N THR A 55 16.61 -1.87 -7.57
CA THR A 55 15.23 -2.04 -7.11
C THR A 55 14.92 -1.09 -5.95
N GLU A 56 13.66 -0.69 -5.78
CA GLU A 56 13.24 0.25 -4.72
C GLU A 56 13.63 -0.23 -3.31
N ALA A 57 13.70 -1.54 -3.09
CA ALA A 57 14.16 -2.14 -1.82
C ALA A 57 15.68 -1.94 -1.59
N ALA A 58 16.49 -2.04 -2.64
CA ALA A 58 17.94 -1.78 -2.57
C ALA A 58 18.25 -0.28 -2.44
N ARG A 59 17.43 0.58 -3.07
CA ARG A 59 17.51 2.04 -2.93
C ARG A 59 17.11 2.51 -1.52
N ARG A 60 16.15 1.84 -0.90
CA ARG A 60 15.68 2.06 0.49
C ARG A 60 16.41 1.22 1.52
N GLY A 61 17.70 0.91 1.31
CA GLY A 61 18.60 0.35 2.32
C GLY A 61 18.75 1.30 3.50
N SER A 62 17.69 1.46 4.29
CA SER A 62 17.52 2.38 5.40
C SER A 62 18.24 1.83 6.63
N HIS A 63 19.56 1.83 6.54
CA HIS A 63 20.41 1.50 7.69
C HIS A 63 20.17 2.51 8.83
N MET A 64 19.95 3.78 8.49
CA MET A 64 19.67 4.89 9.41
C MET A 64 18.39 4.67 10.22
N VAL A 65 17.29 4.22 9.59
CA VAL A 65 15.99 4.02 10.26
C VAL A 65 15.98 2.80 11.19
N LYS A 66 16.90 1.86 11.01
CA LYS A 66 17.05 0.69 11.91
C LYS A 66 17.96 1.00 13.08
N SER A 67 19.02 1.79 12.87
CA SER A 67 19.99 2.17 13.92
C SER A 67 19.47 3.28 14.84
N ASP A 68 18.67 4.21 14.35
CA ASP A 68 18.10 5.34 15.12
C ASP A 68 16.80 4.99 15.84
N ARG A 69 16.49 3.70 16.06
CA ARG A 69 15.35 3.34 16.91
C ARG A 69 15.81 3.36 18.35
N PRO A 70 15.53 4.43 19.14
CA PRO A 70 15.73 4.34 20.57
C PRO A 70 14.96 3.12 21.06
N TYR A 71 15.58 2.30 21.90
CA TYR A 71 14.89 1.20 22.55
C TYR A 71 13.61 1.75 23.19
N PRO A 72 12.44 1.18 22.91
CA PRO A 72 11.21 1.67 23.51
C PRO A 72 11.40 1.65 25.02
N ALA A 73 11.12 2.79 25.67
CA ALA A 73 11.29 2.92 27.10
C ALA A 73 10.57 1.74 27.80
N PRO A 74 11.21 1.11 28.80
CA PRO A 74 10.59 0.01 29.52
C PRO A 74 9.26 0.49 30.11
N ARG A 75 8.22 -0.33 29.96
CA ARG A 75 6.90 0.01 30.52
C ARG A 75 7.05 0.13 32.04
N PRO A 76 6.40 1.13 32.68
CA PRO A 76 6.40 1.23 34.13
C PRO A 76 5.84 -0.06 34.74
N SER A 77 6.30 -0.41 35.94
CA SER A 77 5.78 -1.57 36.67
C SER A 77 4.26 -1.42 36.85
N PRO A 78 3.49 -2.52 36.93
CA PRO A 78 2.04 -2.45 37.10
C PRO A 78 1.63 -1.57 38.29
N SER A 79 2.37 -1.58 39.40
CA SER A 79 2.07 -0.70 40.55
C SER A 79 2.17 0.80 40.21
N LEU A 80 3.13 1.21 39.37
CA LEU A 80 3.30 2.60 38.92
C LEU A 80 2.37 2.95 37.75
N ALA A 81 2.11 2.00 36.85
CA ALA A 81 1.24 2.19 35.69
C ALA A 81 -0.24 2.35 36.07
N LEU A 82 -0.65 1.75 37.19
CA LEU A 82 -2.04 1.72 37.63
C LEU A 82 -2.42 2.94 38.49
N GLY A 83 -1.45 3.67 39.05
CA GLY A 83 -1.68 4.88 39.86
C GLY A 83 -2.63 4.69 41.06
N ALA A 84 -2.78 5.72 41.89
CA ALA A 84 -3.79 5.75 42.95
C ALA A 84 -5.23 5.84 42.39
N ASP A 85 -5.37 6.31 41.14
CA ASP A 85 -6.66 6.68 40.55
C ASP A 85 -7.42 5.54 39.86
N ARG A 86 -6.85 4.33 39.71
CA ARG A 86 -7.56 3.24 39.02
C ARG A 86 -8.82 2.79 39.74
N ALA A 87 -8.81 2.76 41.08
CA ALA A 87 -10.01 2.42 41.84
C ALA A 87 -11.11 3.49 41.66
N ALA A 88 -10.73 4.76 41.69
CA ALA A 88 -11.65 5.88 41.44
C ALA A 88 -12.18 5.89 39.99
N PHE A 89 -11.33 5.56 39.01
CA PHE A 89 -11.73 5.41 37.62
C PHE A 89 -12.72 4.26 37.44
N ASN A 90 -12.37 3.06 37.95
CA ASN A 90 -13.22 1.88 37.81
C ASN A 90 -14.60 2.09 38.46
N THR A 91 -14.65 2.73 39.62
CA THR A 91 -15.92 3.04 40.29
C THR A 91 -16.76 4.04 39.50
N ARG A 92 -16.16 5.09 38.94
CA ARG A 92 -16.87 6.03 38.05
C ARG A 92 -17.37 5.34 36.77
N TRP A 93 -16.53 4.51 36.17
CA TRP A 93 -16.85 3.76 34.97
C TRP A 93 -17.98 2.76 35.20
N GLN A 94 -17.98 2.04 36.32
CA GLN A 94 -19.05 1.13 36.69
C GLN A 94 -20.38 1.86 36.87
N ARG A 95 -20.38 3.01 37.56
CA ARG A 95 -21.56 3.87 37.72
C ARG A 95 -22.11 4.35 36.37
N GLU A 96 -21.22 4.78 35.48
CA GLU A 96 -21.60 5.21 34.14
C GLU A 96 -22.20 4.05 33.31
N ALA A 97 -21.59 2.87 33.38
CA ALA A 97 -22.09 1.67 32.71
C ALA A 97 -23.46 1.22 33.25
N GLU A 98 -23.70 1.33 34.55
CA GLU A 98 -25.00 1.04 35.16
C GLU A 98 -26.07 2.06 34.75
N ALA A 99 -25.76 3.35 34.78
CA ALA A 99 -26.66 4.40 34.30
C ALA A 99 -27.02 4.21 32.82
N ALA A 100 -26.05 3.82 31.98
CA ALA A 100 -26.29 3.53 30.57
C ALA A 100 -27.21 2.31 30.37
N LYS A 101 -27.09 1.27 31.20
CA LYS A 101 -27.99 0.11 31.17
C LYS A 101 -29.42 0.51 31.54
N GLN A 102 -29.60 1.30 32.60
CA GLN A 102 -30.92 1.79 33.02
C GLN A 102 -31.59 2.62 31.92
N GLN A 103 -30.83 3.48 31.22
CA GLN A 103 -31.34 4.21 30.05
C GLN A 103 -31.66 3.31 28.84
N ALA A 104 -30.95 2.20 28.69
CA ALA A 104 -31.18 1.22 27.62
C ALA A 104 -32.41 0.33 27.87
N GLU A 105 -32.87 0.21 29.11
CA GLU A 105 -34.07 -0.54 29.51
C GLU A 105 -35.37 0.26 29.36
N THR A 106 -35.30 1.50 28.87
CA THR A 106 -36.50 2.26 28.50
C THR A 106 -37.37 1.45 27.53
N PRO A 107 -38.70 1.34 27.79
CA PRO A 107 -39.59 0.45 27.04
C PRO A 107 -39.59 0.76 25.53
N GLU A 108 -39.43 2.03 25.16
CA GLU A 108 -39.31 2.49 23.78
C GLU A 108 -38.06 1.93 23.06
N ARG A 109 -36.90 1.91 23.73
CA ARG A 109 -35.67 1.34 23.16
C ARG A 109 -35.73 -0.18 23.12
N ALA A 110 -36.35 -0.82 24.11
CA ALA A 110 -36.62 -2.26 24.11
C ALA A 110 -37.48 -2.66 22.89
N ALA A 111 -38.60 -1.97 22.67
CA ALA A 111 -39.49 -2.21 21.52
C ALA A 111 -38.77 -2.02 20.18
N ARG A 112 -37.95 -0.97 20.03
CA ARG A 112 -37.13 -0.75 18.82
C ARG A 112 -36.14 -1.89 18.56
N ARG A 113 -35.50 -2.41 19.61
CA ARG A 113 -34.56 -3.56 19.50
C ARG A 113 -35.29 -4.83 19.08
N GLU A 114 -36.49 -5.09 19.61
CA GLU A 114 -37.31 -6.24 19.24
C GLU A 114 -37.80 -6.15 17.79
N ALA A 115 -38.31 -4.99 17.38
CA ALA A 115 -38.70 -4.74 16.00
C ALA A 115 -37.54 -4.96 15.03
N PHE A 116 -36.33 -4.46 15.36
CA PHE A 116 -35.13 -4.70 14.56
C PHE A 116 -34.74 -6.18 14.49
N LYS A 117 -34.81 -6.91 15.61
CA LYS A 117 -34.57 -8.37 15.65
C LYS A 117 -35.58 -9.12 14.77
N ALA A 118 -36.86 -8.74 14.81
CA ALA A 118 -37.91 -9.33 13.97
C ALA A 118 -37.64 -9.09 12.47
N MET A 119 -37.33 -7.85 12.08
CA MET A 119 -36.96 -7.52 10.69
C MET A 119 -35.72 -8.31 10.22
N ARG A 120 -34.70 -8.43 11.08
CA ARG A 120 -33.49 -9.20 10.76
C ARG A 120 -33.81 -10.68 10.54
N ARG A 121 -34.64 -11.29 11.39
CA ARG A 121 -35.07 -12.70 11.22
C ARG A 121 -35.86 -12.88 9.93
N HIS A 122 -36.78 -11.98 9.63
CA HIS A 122 -37.56 -12.01 8.39
C HIS A 122 -36.68 -11.92 7.14
N LYS A 123 -35.71 -10.98 7.12
CA LYS A 123 -34.74 -10.84 6.02
C LYS A 123 -33.88 -12.10 5.85
N GLN A 124 -33.47 -12.73 6.95
CA GLN A 124 -32.73 -13.99 6.90
C GLN A 124 -33.58 -15.15 6.37
N ALA A 125 -34.87 -15.22 6.73
CA ALA A 125 -35.79 -16.22 6.20
C ALA A 125 -36.01 -16.06 4.68
N LEU A 126 -36.22 -14.83 4.21
CA LEU A 126 -36.34 -14.54 2.77
C LEU A 126 -35.06 -14.89 1.99
N ALA A 127 -33.89 -14.62 2.56
CA ALA A 127 -32.61 -14.96 1.93
C ALA A 127 -32.42 -16.48 1.78
N ARG A 128 -32.96 -17.29 2.70
CA ARG A 128 -32.90 -18.76 2.62
C ARG A 128 -33.84 -19.35 1.57
N HIS A 129 -34.93 -18.65 1.26
CA HIS A 129 -35.94 -19.10 0.30
C HIS A 129 -35.73 -18.57 -1.13
N ARG A 130 -34.62 -17.89 -1.43
CA ARG A 130 -34.37 -17.40 -2.78
C ARG A 130 -33.99 -18.59 -3.68
N PRO A 131 -34.85 -19.04 -4.62
CA PRO A 131 -34.50 -20.13 -5.50
C PRO A 131 -33.33 -19.68 -6.38
N ILE A 132 -32.26 -20.45 -6.40
CA ILE A 132 -31.17 -20.30 -7.36
C ILE A 132 -31.78 -20.71 -8.70
N SER A 133 -32.35 -19.76 -9.44
CA SER A 133 -32.73 -19.98 -10.82
C SER A 133 -31.44 -20.18 -11.61
N ARG A 134 -31.03 -21.45 -11.76
CA ARG A 134 -30.07 -21.86 -12.79
C ARG A 134 -30.72 -21.54 -14.13
N THR A 135 -30.37 -20.39 -14.69
CA THR A 135 -30.57 -20.11 -16.11
C THR A 135 -29.69 -21.09 -16.86
N THR A 136 -30.27 -22.18 -17.32
CA THR A 136 -29.67 -23.02 -18.37
C THR A 136 -29.89 -22.27 -19.67
N ASP A 137 -28.90 -21.47 -20.09
CA ASP A 137 -28.80 -21.00 -21.47
C ASP A 137 -28.56 -22.23 -22.36
N SER A 138 -29.44 -22.39 -23.36
CA SER A 138 -29.32 -23.30 -24.49
C SER A 138 -29.41 -22.50 -25.77
#